data_AF-A0A523SMS1-F1
#
_entry.id   AF-A0A523SMS1-F1
#
_cell.length_a   1.000
_cell.length_b   1.000
_cell.length_c   1.000
_cell.angle_alpha   90.00
_cell.angle_beta   90.00
_cell.angle_gamma   90.00
#
_symmetry.space_group_name_H-M   'P 1'
#
loop_
_entity.id
_entity.type
_entity.pdbx_description
1 polymer ?
#
loop_
_entity_poly.entity_id
_entity_poly.type
_entity_poly.pdbx_seq_one_letter_code
_entity_poly.pdbx_strand_id
1 'polypeptide(L)'
;MFKKIFRTPPLEDRIRQAMRELKIQQVRLEKVSFRLRQRDRMLFAKCTMAIKHQNQERAIIFANESAEVRKLITIVVQTELVTERVILRLETIKELNIIMVDLKPVLKVLENVTKCIDGIMPDVSSELGKVNDAISETLAITSIGSPHLTMPLEVKTPGGEKILEEVSTLLEQRLKEKLPEPPISVTVTEKIEPVESPKQMVALTTGCSEVYREKDPQTYVEMKRVSFTIQSSSSLEDALLGYIKRHEGQIGVNQCALELNVSSEDVEKALENLGAQRKIRVEQ
;
A
#
# COMPACT_ATOMS: atom_id res chain seq x y z
N MET A 1 39.71 -27.13 23.82
CA MET A 1 38.69 -26.05 23.79
C MET A 1 38.51 -25.58 22.35
N PHE A 2 37.47 -26.02 21.66
CA PHE A 2 37.13 -25.51 20.33
C PHE A 2 36.30 -24.25 20.48
N LYS A 3 36.94 -23.07 20.43
CA LYS A 3 36.20 -21.82 20.20
C LYS A 3 35.61 -21.92 18.79
N LYS A 4 34.30 -22.12 18.71
CA LYS A 4 33.54 -22.01 17.46
C LYS A 4 33.83 -20.63 16.88
N ILE A 5 34.62 -20.60 15.80
CA ILE A 5 34.79 -19.43 14.93
C ILE A 5 33.47 -19.32 14.17
N PHE A 6 32.44 -18.80 14.83
CA PHE A 6 31.24 -18.38 14.12
C PHE A 6 31.65 -17.18 13.30
N ARG A 7 32.00 -17.41 12.03
CA ARG A 7 32.06 -16.34 11.04
C ARG A 7 30.68 -15.71 11.05
N THR A 8 30.61 -14.45 11.47
CA THR A 8 29.40 -13.66 11.33
C THR A 8 29.00 -13.68 9.85
N PRO A 9 27.79 -14.12 9.51
CA PRO A 9 27.35 -14.12 8.12
C PRO A 9 27.44 -12.68 7.57
N PRO A 10 27.76 -12.52 6.28
CA PRO A 10 27.78 -11.22 5.62
C PRO A 10 26.55 -10.39 5.98
N LEU A 11 26.73 -9.07 6.12
CA LEU A 11 25.66 -8.15 6.48
C LEU A 11 24.45 -8.29 5.53
N GLU A 12 24.72 -8.49 4.25
CA GLU A 12 23.71 -8.74 3.23
C GLU A 12 22.84 -9.96 3.54
N ASP A 13 23.43 -11.10 3.92
CA ASP A 13 22.69 -12.33 4.24
C ASP A 13 21.79 -12.13 5.46
N ARG A 14 22.27 -11.38 6.45
CA ARG A 14 21.48 -11.02 7.64
C ARG A 14 20.31 -10.13 7.29
N ILE A 15 20.52 -9.11 6.46
CA ILE A 15 19.44 -8.22 5.99
C ILE A 15 18.42 -9.03 5.18
N ARG A 16 18.89 -9.91 4.29
CA ARG A 16 18.04 -10.77 3.48
C ARG A 16 17.20 -11.73 4.34
N GLN A 17 17.80 -12.32 5.38
CA GLN A 17 17.07 -13.17 6.34
C GLN A 17 16.03 -12.37 7.11
N ALA A 18 16.38 -11.19 7.63
CA ALA A 18 15.44 -10.33 8.34
C ALA A 18 14.27 -9.91 7.45
N MET A 19 14.52 -9.52 6.20
CA MET A 19 13.46 -9.21 5.23
C MET A 19 12.53 -10.40 4.98
N ARG A 20 13.07 -11.62 4.84
CA ARG A 20 12.25 -12.84 4.68
C ARG A 20 11.35 -13.04 5.89
N GLU A 21 11.88 -12.93 7.09
CA GLU A 21 11.12 -13.07 8.33
C GLU A 21 10.02 -12.01 8.45
N LEU A 22 10.32 -10.75 8.14
CA LEU A 22 9.34 -9.66 8.13
C LEU A 22 8.23 -9.89 7.09
N LYS A 23 8.56 -10.35 5.88
CA LYS A 23 7.56 -10.71 4.85
C LYS A 23 6.63 -11.83 5.33
N ILE A 24 7.15 -12.81 6.07
CA ILE A 24 6.34 -13.87 6.69
C ILE A 24 5.39 -13.27 7.74
N GLN A 25 5.86 -12.32 8.57
CA GLN A 25 4.99 -11.66 9.56
C GLN A 25 3.92 -10.79 8.89
N GLN A 26 4.24 -10.11 7.79
CA GLN A 26 3.27 -9.32 7.01
C GLN A 26 2.08 -10.17 6.56
N VAL A 27 2.34 -11.33 5.93
CA VAL A 27 1.26 -12.26 5.50
C VAL A 27 0.44 -12.78 6.69
N ARG A 28 1.09 -12.99 7.85
CA ARG A 28 0.37 -13.39 9.07
C ARG A 28 -0.54 -12.27 9.59
N LEU A 29 -0.09 -11.02 9.58
CA LEU A 29 -0.89 -9.86 9.97
C LEU A 29 -2.09 -9.70 9.03
N GLU A 30 -1.90 -9.84 7.72
CA GLU A 30 -2.99 -9.77 6.73
C GLU A 30 -4.09 -10.80 7.02
N LYS A 31 -3.70 -12.03 7.35
CA LYS A 31 -4.63 -13.09 7.76
C LYS A 31 -5.39 -12.73 9.04
N VAL A 32 -4.73 -12.10 10.00
CA VAL A 32 -5.37 -11.62 11.24
C VAL A 32 -6.34 -10.47 10.93
N SER A 33 -5.93 -9.49 10.12
CA SER A 33 -6.74 -8.37 9.66
C SER A 33 -8.02 -8.85 8.97
N PHE A 34 -7.90 -9.81 8.06
CA PHE A 34 -9.04 -10.42 7.38
C PHE A 34 -10.03 -11.07 8.35
N ARG A 35 -9.53 -11.89 9.30
CA ARG A 35 -10.39 -12.54 10.32
C ARG A 35 -11.08 -11.54 11.23
N LEU A 36 -10.39 -10.48 11.65
CA LEU A 36 -10.99 -9.42 12.48
C LEU A 36 -12.08 -8.68 11.71
N ARG A 37 -11.89 -8.38 10.43
CA ARG A 37 -12.91 -7.76 9.57
C ARG A 37 -14.14 -8.67 9.40
N GLN A 38 -13.95 -9.97 9.24
CA GLN A 38 -15.08 -10.92 9.22
C GLN A 38 -15.83 -10.93 10.56
N ARG A 39 -15.12 -10.91 11.68
CA ARG A 39 -15.72 -10.84 13.02
C ARG A 39 -16.51 -9.54 13.22
N ASP A 40 -15.98 -8.39 12.79
CA ASP A 40 -16.67 -7.10 12.82
C ASP A 40 -17.99 -7.17 12.03
N ARG A 41 -17.95 -7.67 10.79
CA ARG A 41 -19.16 -7.84 9.95
C ARG A 41 -20.21 -8.72 10.64
N MET A 42 -19.79 -9.82 11.25
CA MET A 42 -20.69 -10.73 11.96
C MET A 42 -21.34 -10.05 13.18
N LEU A 43 -20.54 -9.35 14.00
CA LEU A 43 -21.04 -8.64 15.17
C LEU A 43 -21.99 -7.51 14.79
N PHE A 44 -21.65 -6.77 13.74
CA PHE A 44 -22.50 -5.72 13.19
C PHE A 44 -23.84 -6.29 12.71
N ALA A 45 -23.85 -7.40 11.97
CA ALA A 45 -25.07 -8.06 11.55
C ALA A 45 -25.93 -8.54 12.74
N LYS A 46 -25.30 -9.15 13.77
CA LYS A 46 -25.98 -9.55 15.01
C LYS A 46 -26.58 -8.35 15.76
N CYS A 47 -25.86 -7.24 15.81
CA CYS A 47 -26.34 -5.98 16.37
C CYS A 47 -27.59 -5.50 15.63
N THR A 48 -27.55 -5.44 14.29
CA THR A 48 -28.71 -5.05 13.47
C THR A 48 -29.92 -5.96 13.71
N MET A 49 -29.71 -7.28 13.83
CA MET A 49 -30.79 -8.22 14.15
C MET A 49 -31.36 -7.97 15.55
N ALA A 50 -30.51 -7.76 16.56
CA ALA A 50 -30.96 -7.49 17.92
C ALA A 50 -31.81 -6.20 18.00
N ILE A 51 -31.43 -5.15 17.28
CA ILE A 51 -32.21 -3.91 17.15
C ILE A 51 -33.58 -4.19 16.51
N LYS A 52 -33.62 -4.97 15.41
CA LYS A 52 -34.88 -5.34 14.74
C LYS A 52 -35.84 -6.11 15.65
N HIS A 53 -35.30 -6.97 16.52
CA HIS A 53 -36.08 -7.73 17.50
C HIS A 53 -36.33 -6.96 18.82
N GLN A 54 -36.07 -5.65 18.86
CA GLN A 54 -36.23 -4.78 20.04
C GLN A 54 -35.45 -5.25 21.28
N ASN A 55 -34.40 -6.06 21.09
CA ASN A 55 -33.53 -6.52 22.17
C ASN A 55 -32.35 -5.54 22.34
N GLN A 56 -32.62 -4.46 23.05
CA GLN A 56 -31.65 -3.35 23.23
C GLN A 56 -30.39 -3.78 23.98
N GLU A 57 -30.52 -4.58 25.05
CA GLU A 57 -29.38 -5.04 25.84
C GLU A 57 -28.37 -5.81 24.99
N ARG A 58 -28.83 -6.75 24.16
CA ARG A 58 -27.95 -7.50 23.25
C ARG A 58 -27.37 -6.63 22.15
N ALA A 59 -28.13 -5.67 21.63
CA ALA A 59 -27.64 -4.73 20.62
C ALA A 59 -26.45 -3.92 21.16
N ILE A 60 -26.56 -3.40 22.39
CA ILE A 60 -25.48 -2.65 23.06
C ILE A 60 -24.22 -3.51 23.21
N ILE A 61 -24.37 -4.76 23.65
CA ILE A 61 -23.22 -5.68 23.81
C ILE A 61 -22.52 -5.91 22.46
N PHE A 62 -23.27 -6.21 21.39
CA PHE A 62 -22.67 -6.44 20.07
C PHE A 62 -22.04 -5.19 19.47
N ALA A 63 -22.62 -4.01 19.71
CA ALA A 63 -22.07 -2.74 19.27
C ALA A 63 -20.72 -2.45 19.96
N ASN A 64 -20.65 -2.63 21.28
CA ASN A 64 -19.41 -2.42 22.05
C ASN A 64 -18.29 -3.37 21.58
N GLU A 65 -18.60 -4.66 21.41
CA GLU A 65 -17.61 -5.63 20.91
C GLU A 65 -17.17 -5.30 19.47
N SER A 66 -18.07 -4.85 18.59
CA SER A 66 -17.70 -4.40 17.23
C SER A 66 -16.76 -3.19 17.28
N ALA A 67 -16.99 -2.23 18.19
CA ALA A 67 -16.10 -1.10 18.37
C ALA A 67 -14.70 -1.52 18.83
N GLU A 68 -14.58 -2.46 19.77
CA GLU A 68 -13.29 -3.01 20.20
C GLU A 68 -12.58 -3.77 19.08
N VAL A 69 -13.30 -4.58 18.30
CA VAL A 69 -12.73 -5.26 17.12
C VAL A 69 -12.21 -4.26 16.10
N ARG A 70 -12.90 -3.14 15.86
CA ARG A 70 -12.42 -2.07 14.96
C ARG A 70 -11.14 -1.42 15.45
N LYS A 71 -10.99 -1.20 16.77
CA LYS A 71 -9.73 -0.71 17.34
C LYS A 71 -8.59 -1.68 17.07
N LEU A 72 -8.83 -2.99 17.24
CA LEU A 72 -7.82 -4.02 16.91
C LEU A 72 -7.47 -4.03 15.43
N ILE A 73 -8.44 -3.88 14.52
CA ILE A 73 -8.18 -3.78 13.08
C ILE A 73 -7.23 -2.60 12.79
N THR A 74 -7.48 -1.42 13.37
CA THR A 74 -6.61 -0.25 13.19
C THR A 74 -5.18 -0.52 13.64
N ILE A 75 -5.00 -1.18 14.79
CA ILE A 75 -3.67 -1.53 15.31
C ILE A 75 -2.94 -2.50 14.36
N VAL A 76 -3.64 -3.54 13.88
CA VAL A 76 -3.06 -4.54 12.97
C VAL A 76 -2.66 -3.89 11.64
N VAL A 77 -3.54 -3.09 11.05
CA VAL A 77 -3.24 -2.36 9.79
C VAL A 77 -2.07 -1.39 9.97
N GLN A 78 -2.01 -0.66 11.09
CA GLN A 78 -0.87 0.21 11.37
C GLN A 78 0.44 -0.59 11.48
N THR A 79 0.38 -1.80 12.08
CA THR A 79 1.52 -2.70 12.19
C THR A 79 1.96 -3.24 10.82
N GLU A 80 1.01 -3.56 9.93
CA GLU A 80 1.28 -3.92 8.53
C GLU A 80 2.05 -2.81 7.82
N LEU A 81 1.58 -1.56 7.91
CA LEU A 81 2.23 -0.40 7.29
C LEU A 81 3.66 -0.17 7.83
N VAL A 82 3.84 -0.29 9.15
CA VAL A 82 5.17 -0.14 9.76
C VAL A 82 6.10 -1.27 9.31
N THR A 83 5.60 -2.51 9.21
CA THR A 83 6.38 -3.67 8.75
C THR A 83 6.84 -3.48 7.31
N GLU A 84 5.93 -3.06 6.44
CA GLU A 84 6.22 -2.76 5.03
C GLU A 84 7.28 -1.67 4.91
N ARG A 85 7.15 -0.57 5.66
CA ARG A 85 8.16 0.49 5.71
C ARG A 85 9.53 -0.04 6.12
N VAL A 86 9.61 -0.90 7.14
CA VAL A 86 10.89 -1.48 7.58
C VAL A 86 11.51 -2.34 6.48
N ILE A 87 10.71 -3.14 5.78
CA ILE A 87 11.18 -3.95 4.64
C ILE A 87 11.77 -3.04 3.56
N LEU A 88 11.05 -1.99 3.14
CA LEU A 88 11.53 -1.04 2.11
C LEU A 88 12.83 -0.34 2.53
N ARG A 89 12.98 0.00 3.81
CA ARG A 89 14.23 0.58 4.33
C ARG A 89 15.38 -0.43 4.31
N LEU A 90 15.13 -1.67 4.70
CA LEU A 90 16.12 -2.74 4.62
C LEU A 90 16.54 -3.01 3.18
N GLU A 91 15.63 -2.90 2.22
CA GLU A 91 15.95 -2.98 0.79
C GLU A 91 16.91 -1.87 0.37
N THR A 92 16.64 -0.61 0.74
CA THR A 92 17.58 0.50 0.48
C THR A 92 18.95 0.26 1.12
N ILE A 93 18.98 -0.20 2.37
CA ILE A 93 20.23 -0.49 3.11
C ILE A 93 21.02 -1.62 2.43
N LYS A 94 20.34 -2.63 1.92
CA LYS A 94 20.96 -3.74 1.17
C LYS A 94 21.65 -3.23 -0.10
N GLU A 95 20.98 -2.36 -0.88
CA GLU A 95 21.57 -1.77 -2.08
C GLU A 95 22.79 -0.89 -1.75
N LEU A 96 22.71 -0.08 -0.69
CA LEU A 96 23.84 0.73 -0.23
C LEU A 96 25.04 -0.13 0.23
N ASN A 97 24.78 -1.27 0.88
CA ASN A 97 25.84 -2.17 1.34
C ASN A 97 26.66 -2.74 0.16
N ILE A 98 26.01 -3.05 -0.98
CA ILE A 98 26.71 -3.55 -2.18
C ILE A 98 27.71 -2.49 -2.66
N ILE A 99 27.25 -1.25 -2.81
CA ILE A 99 28.09 -0.12 -3.25
C ILE A 99 29.27 0.09 -2.29
N MET A 100 29.04 -0.01 -0.98
CA MET A 100 30.10 0.15 0.03
C MET A 100 31.16 -0.95 -0.03
N VAL A 101 30.76 -2.19 -0.32
CA VAL A 101 31.71 -3.30 -0.50
C VAL A 101 32.57 -3.07 -1.73
N ASP A 102 31.99 -2.55 -2.81
CA ASP A 102 32.70 -2.27 -4.07
C ASP A 102 33.63 -1.04 -3.98
N LEU A 103 33.33 -0.07 -3.11
CA LEU A 103 34.16 1.13 -2.96
C LEU A 103 35.46 0.90 -2.17
N LYS A 104 35.47 -0.07 -1.24
CA LYS A 104 36.67 -0.41 -0.43
C LYS A 104 37.93 -0.72 -1.26
N PRO A 105 37.90 -1.59 -2.29
CA PRO A 105 39.08 -1.85 -3.10
C PRO A 105 39.54 -0.61 -3.88
N VAL A 106 38.62 0.26 -4.31
CA VAL A 106 38.97 1.51 -5.02
C VAL A 106 39.77 2.44 -4.12
N LEU A 107 39.37 2.60 -2.84
CA LEU A 107 40.13 3.38 -1.86
C LEU A 107 41.54 2.82 -1.63
N LYS A 108 41.67 1.49 -1.60
CA LYS A 108 42.99 0.85 -1.49
C LYS A 108 43.87 1.13 -2.71
N VAL A 109 43.31 1.15 -3.91
CA VAL A 109 44.05 1.52 -5.12
C VAL A 109 44.49 2.98 -5.05
N LEU A 110 43.60 3.89 -4.63
CA LEU A 110 43.93 5.30 -4.45
C LEU A 110 45.07 5.49 -3.44
N GLU A 111 45.01 4.80 -2.29
CA GLU A 111 46.07 4.82 -1.27
C GLU A 111 47.42 4.35 -1.83
N ASN A 112 47.42 3.31 -2.69
CA ASN A 112 48.64 2.83 -3.33
C ASN A 112 49.22 3.83 -4.34
N VAL A 113 48.35 4.51 -5.11
CA VAL A 113 48.77 5.56 -6.04
C VAL A 113 49.39 6.73 -5.28
N THR A 114 48.74 7.19 -4.21
CA THR A 114 49.25 8.24 -3.32
C THR A 114 50.66 7.90 -2.83
N LYS A 115 50.88 6.68 -2.32
CA LYS A 115 52.21 6.22 -1.87
C LYS A 115 53.25 6.17 -2.98
N CYS A 116 52.85 5.84 -4.21
CA CYS A 116 53.78 5.71 -5.33
C CYS A 116 54.32 7.07 -5.81
N ILE A 117 53.46 8.09 -5.83
CA ILE A 117 53.83 9.43 -6.31
C ILE A 117 54.41 10.33 -5.22
N ASP A 118 54.32 9.93 -3.95
CA ASP A 118 54.79 10.70 -2.79
C ASP A 118 56.26 11.14 -2.92
N GLY A 119 57.12 10.27 -3.44
CA GLY A 119 58.55 10.55 -3.66
C GLY A 119 58.86 11.43 -4.89
N ILE A 120 57.88 11.65 -5.79
CA ILE A 120 58.06 12.41 -7.03
C ILE A 120 57.32 13.74 -6.98
N MET A 121 56.06 13.72 -6.52
CA MET A 121 55.13 14.86 -6.48
C MET A 121 54.38 14.88 -5.13
N PRO A 122 55.02 15.38 -4.05
CA PRO A 122 54.45 15.36 -2.70
C PRO A 122 53.18 16.22 -2.58
N ASP A 123 53.10 17.34 -3.31
CA ASP A 123 51.91 18.20 -3.30
C ASP A 123 50.68 17.46 -3.84
N VAL A 124 50.84 16.69 -4.92
CA VAL A 124 49.76 15.90 -5.52
C VAL A 124 49.38 14.71 -4.63
N SER A 125 50.38 14.07 -4.01
CA SER A 125 50.17 13.02 -3.00
C SER A 125 49.31 13.51 -1.84
N SER A 126 49.62 14.71 -1.30
CA SER A 126 48.87 15.31 -0.21
C SER A 126 47.39 15.53 -0.56
N GLU A 127 47.10 16.08 -1.74
CA GLU A 127 45.72 16.30 -2.19
C GLU A 127 44.95 14.99 -2.42
N LEU A 128 45.58 13.97 -2.99
CA LEU A 128 44.96 12.65 -3.16
C LEU A 128 44.71 11.94 -1.81
N GLY A 129 45.60 12.14 -0.83
CA GLY A 129 45.41 11.70 0.55
C GLY A 129 44.16 12.31 1.18
N LYS A 130 43.98 13.64 1.06
CA LYS A 130 42.78 14.34 1.55
C LYS A 130 41.49 13.79 0.92
N VAL A 131 41.52 13.49 -0.39
CA VAL A 131 40.37 12.88 -1.07
C VAL A 131 40.08 11.49 -0.52
N ASN A 132 41.10 10.65 -0.34
CA ASN A 132 40.95 9.32 0.24
C ASN A 132 40.36 9.37 1.66
N ASP A 133 40.83 10.31 2.49
CA ASP A 133 40.38 10.49 3.86
C ASP A 133 38.92 10.98 3.90
N ALA A 134 38.56 11.97 3.07
CA ALA A 134 37.19 12.48 2.98
C ALA A 134 36.18 11.40 2.56
N ILE A 135 36.54 10.54 1.59
CA ILE A 135 35.67 9.44 1.17
C ILE A 135 35.61 8.37 2.26
N SER A 136 36.72 8.06 2.92
CA SER A 136 36.78 7.09 4.03
C SER A 136 35.92 7.53 5.22
N GLU A 137 35.97 8.82 5.58
CA GLU A 137 35.13 9.42 6.61
C GLU A 137 33.64 9.35 6.23
N THR A 138 33.30 9.74 4.99
CA THR A 138 31.92 9.67 4.49
C THR A 138 31.37 8.24 4.54
N LEU A 139 32.18 7.24 4.17
CA LEU A 139 31.83 5.83 4.29
C LEU A 139 31.61 5.40 5.75
N ALA A 140 32.44 5.88 6.68
CA ALA A 140 32.31 5.57 8.09
C ALA A 140 31.02 6.17 8.69
N ILE A 141 30.68 7.41 8.33
CA ILE A 141 29.45 8.09 8.77
C ILE A 141 28.21 7.37 8.22
N THR A 142 28.27 6.94 6.96
CA THR A 142 27.14 6.29 6.26
C THR A 142 26.99 4.80 6.64
N SER A 143 28.00 4.21 7.30
CA SER A 143 27.97 2.81 7.70
C SER A 143 26.88 2.50 8.72
N ILE A 144 26.27 1.32 8.55
CA ILE A 144 25.22 0.79 9.43
C ILE A 144 25.82 0.55 10.82
N GLY A 145 25.50 1.43 11.77
CA GLY A 145 26.06 1.44 13.12
C GLY A 145 26.50 2.82 13.62
N SER A 146 26.55 3.83 12.74
CA SER A 146 26.78 5.21 13.15
C SER A 146 25.63 5.71 14.04
N PRO A 147 25.92 6.30 15.23
CA PRO A 147 24.90 6.86 16.12
C PRO A 147 24.12 8.03 15.50
N HIS A 148 24.57 8.55 14.35
CA HIS A 148 23.94 9.63 13.61
C HIS A 148 22.81 9.18 12.66
N LEU A 149 22.61 7.88 12.45
CA LEU A 149 21.50 7.35 11.63
C LEU A 149 20.20 7.24 12.45
N THR A 150 19.78 8.35 13.07
CA THR A 150 18.47 8.45 13.72
C THR A 150 17.44 8.85 12.69
N MET A 151 16.71 7.87 12.16
CA MET A 151 15.68 8.14 11.15
C MET A 151 14.29 8.19 11.80
N PRO A 152 13.57 9.31 11.71
CA PRO A 152 12.23 9.42 12.27
C PRO A 152 11.29 8.40 11.66
N LEU A 153 10.53 7.68 12.50
CA LEU A 153 9.45 6.79 12.09
C LEU A 153 8.16 7.58 11.80
N GLU A 154 8.26 8.80 11.30
CA GLU A 154 7.10 9.64 11.04
C GLU A 154 6.39 9.17 9.76
N VAL A 155 5.10 8.86 9.84
CA VAL A 155 4.31 8.31 8.73
C VAL A 155 4.09 9.36 7.64
N LYS A 156 4.02 10.65 8.01
CA LYS A 156 3.92 11.77 7.09
C LYS A 156 5.22 12.54 7.11
N THR A 157 5.76 12.83 5.93
CA THR A 157 6.96 13.65 5.80
C THR A 157 6.71 14.67 4.69
N PRO A 158 7.28 15.89 4.79
CA PRO A 158 7.09 16.91 3.75
C PRO A 158 7.51 16.43 2.35
N GLY A 159 8.55 15.59 2.27
CA GLY A 159 8.97 14.98 1.00
C GLY A 159 7.96 13.96 0.48
N GLY A 160 7.40 13.11 1.36
CA GLY A 160 6.38 12.14 0.98
C GLY A 160 5.08 12.80 0.51
N GLU A 161 4.65 13.89 1.15
CA GLU A 161 3.44 14.63 0.76
C GLU A 161 3.57 15.25 -0.64
N LYS A 162 4.73 15.84 -0.97
CA LYS A 162 5.00 16.35 -2.32
C LYS A 162 4.93 15.27 -3.38
N ILE A 163 5.48 14.08 -3.10
CA ILE A 163 5.42 12.95 -4.03
C ILE A 163 3.98 12.47 -4.21
N LEU A 164 3.18 12.40 -3.14
CA LEU A 164 1.77 12.04 -3.23
C LEU A 164 0.97 13.05 -4.07
N GLU A 165 1.27 14.33 -3.96
CA GLU A 165 0.70 15.38 -4.81
C GLU A 165 1.10 15.19 -6.28
N GLU A 166 2.38 14.99 -6.57
CA GLU A 166 2.87 14.72 -7.93
C GLU A 166 2.17 13.50 -8.56
N VAL A 167 2.08 12.39 -7.81
CA VAL A 167 1.38 11.18 -8.26
C VAL A 167 -0.11 11.45 -8.49
N SER A 168 -0.77 12.22 -7.61
CA SER A 168 -2.17 12.59 -7.78
C SER A 168 -2.40 13.39 -9.07
N THR A 169 -1.58 14.41 -9.32
CA THR A 169 -1.69 15.24 -10.54
C THR A 169 -1.47 14.43 -11.81
N LEU A 170 -0.51 13.50 -11.80
CA LEU A 170 -0.25 12.58 -12.90
C LEU A 170 -1.47 11.67 -13.14
N LEU A 171 -2.05 11.08 -12.09
CA LEU A 171 -3.23 10.23 -12.21
C LEU A 171 -4.44 11.01 -12.73
N GLU A 172 -4.65 12.25 -12.29
CA GLU A 172 -5.70 13.13 -12.80
C GLU A 172 -5.54 13.42 -14.30
N GLN A 173 -4.32 13.69 -14.77
CA GLN A 173 -4.04 13.89 -16.19
C GLN A 173 -4.38 12.62 -16.98
N ARG A 174 -3.94 11.45 -16.51
CA ARG A 174 -4.23 10.16 -17.15
C ARG A 174 -5.71 9.82 -17.19
N LEU A 175 -6.48 10.25 -16.17
CA LEU A 175 -7.93 10.08 -16.16
C LEU A 175 -8.60 11.00 -17.18
N LYS A 176 -8.20 12.28 -17.26
CA LYS A 176 -8.71 13.22 -18.27
C LYS A 176 -8.46 12.74 -19.69
N GLU A 177 -7.30 12.16 -19.97
CA GLU A 177 -6.98 11.56 -21.28
C GLU A 177 -7.88 10.36 -21.65
N LYS A 178 -8.41 9.64 -20.65
CA LYS A 178 -9.22 8.43 -20.86
C LYS A 178 -10.73 8.66 -20.77
N LEU A 179 -11.16 9.79 -20.22
CA LEU A 179 -12.57 10.12 -20.10
C LEU A 179 -13.06 10.72 -21.43
N PRO A 180 -14.12 10.18 -22.04
CA PRO A 180 -14.76 10.82 -23.18
C PRO A 180 -15.33 12.19 -22.75
N GLU A 181 -15.34 13.16 -23.67
CA GLU A 181 -15.96 14.45 -23.40
C GLU A 181 -17.42 14.24 -22.96
N PRO A 182 -17.85 14.87 -21.86
CA PRO A 182 -19.23 14.76 -21.42
C PRO A 182 -20.14 15.29 -22.53
N PRO A 183 -21.29 14.64 -22.79
CA PRO A 183 -22.19 15.08 -23.84
C PRO A 183 -22.57 16.54 -23.59
N ILE A 184 -22.39 17.38 -24.62
CA ILE A 184 -22.76 18.79 -24.59
C ILE A 184 -24.26 18.83 -24.34
N SER A 185 -24.66 19.25 -23.14
CA SER A 185 -26.04 19.61 -22.86
C SER A 185 -26.37 20.79 -23.75
N VAL A 186 -27.07 20.53 -24.85
CA VAL A 186 -27.69 21.57 -25.66
C VAL A 186 -28.60 22.33 -24.71
N THR A 187 -28.22 23.55 -24.35
CA THR A 187 -29.10 24.52 -23.71
C THR A 187 -30.24 24.77 -24.68
N VAL A 188 -31.35 24.05 -24.48
CA VAL A 188 -32.62 24.41 -25.09
C VAL A 188 -32.90 25.83 -24.64
N THR A 189 -32.76 26.73 -25.60
CA THR A 189 -33.09 28.14 -25.46
C THR A 189 -34.61 28.24 -25.46
N GLU A 190 -35.24 28.00 -24.30
CA GLU A 190 -36.64 28.39 -24.13
C GLU A 190 -36.68 29.88 -23.80
N LYS A 191 -37.01 30.66 -24.84
CA LYS A 191 -37.59 32.00 -24.71
C LYS A 191 -38.80 31.92 -23.77
N ILE A 192 -38.71 32.56 -22.61
CA ILE A 192 -39.88 33.01 -21.87
C ILE A 192 -39.63 34.48 -21.52
N GLU A 193 -40.44 35.36 -22.13
CA GLU A 193 -40.57 36.76 -21.75
C GLU A 193 -41.50 36.91 -20.52
N PRO A 194 -41.42 38.05 -19.79
CA PRO A 194 -41.54 38.10 -18.34
C PRO A 194 -42.87 38.69 -17.83
N VAL A 195 -43.40 38.20 -16.71
CA VAL A 195 -44.35 38.95 -15.85
C VAL A 195 -44.19 38.60 -14.35
N GLU A 196 -43.60 39.57 -13.64
CA GLU A 196 -43.82 40.08 -12.26
C GLU A 196 -44.19 39.16 -11.06
N SER A 197 -43.31 39.15 -10.04
CA SER A 197 -43.52 39.92 -8.78
C SER A 197 -42.29 39.79 -7.84
N PRO A 198 -41.89 40.86 -7.11
CA PRO A 198 -40.68 40.83 -6.29
C PRO A 198 -41.02 40.46 -4.83
N LYS A 199 -40.31 39.50 -4.24
CA LYS A 199 -40.23 39.34 -2.78
C LYS A 199 -38.80 39.14 -2.32
N GLN A 200 -38.22 40.27 -1.94
CA GLN A 200 -37.52 40.51 -0.68
C GLN A 200 -36.49 39.47 -0.23
N MET A 201 -35.22 39.85 -0.43
CA MET A 201 -34.08 39.33 0.32
C MET A 201 -34.17 39.85 1.76
N VAL A 202 -34.10 38.97 2.75
CA VAL A 202 -33.85 39.33 4.14
C VAL A 202 -32.63 38.56 4.62
N ALA A 203 -31.54 39.29 4.81
CA ALA A 203 -30.38 38.82 5.54
C ALA A 203 -30.73 38.76 7.04
N LEU A 204 -30.49 37.62 7.68
CA LEU A 204 -30.48 37.52 9.14
C LEU A 204 -29.07 37.16 9.58
N THR A 205 -28.34 38.20 9.96
CA THR A 205 -27.16 38.14 10.80
C THR A 205 -27.60 37.92 12.24
N THR A 206 -27.12 36.86 12.88
CA THR A 206 -26.92 36.82 14.32
C THR A 206 -25.65 36.04 14.61
N GLY A 207 -24.71 36.70 15.29
CA GLY A 207 -23.44 36.14 15.71
C GLY A 207 -23.48 35.45 17.07
N CYS A 208 -22.26 35.13 17.55
CA CYS A 208 -21.85 34.45 18.80
C CYS A 208 -21.86 32.90 18.72
N SER A 209 -20.81 32.14 19.04
CA SER A 209 -19.52 32.41 19.73
C SER A 209 -18.47 31.36 19.34
N GLU A 210 -17.20 31.70 19.58
CA GLU A 210 -16.05 30.80 19.47
C GLU A 210 -16.03 29.68 20.53
N VAL A 211 -15.22 28.65 20.22
CA VAL A 211 -14.61 27.63 21.10
C VAL A 211 -15.47 26.40 21.44
N TYR A 212 -15.28 25.32 20.68
CA TYR A 212 -14.63 24.03 21.09
C TYR A 212 -14.64 23.11 19.86
N ARG A 213 -13.45 22.74 19.35
CA ARG A 213 -13.30 21.82 18.21
C ARG A 213 -13.02 20.42 18.75
N GLU A 214 -14.08 19.64 18.99
CA GLU A 214 -14.00 18.17 19.05
C GLU A 214 -14.51 17.56 17.74
N LYS A 215 -13.90 16.43 17.36
CA LYS A 215 -14.01 15.76 16.06
C LYS A 215 -15.29 14.93 15.90
N ASP A 216 -15.82 15.01 14.69
CA ASP A 216 -16.78 14.15 13.98
C ASP A 216 -18.22 14.04 14.52
N PRO A 217 -19.21 14.01 13.60
CA PRO A 217 -19.67 12.70 13.14
C PRO A 217 -19.86 12.56 11.62
N GLN A 218 -19.75 11.30 11.21
CA GLN A 218 -19.85 10.71 9.88
C GLN A 218 -21.12 11.11 9.12
N THR A 219 -20.94 11.69 7.92
CA THR A 219 -21.98 11.76 6.89
C THR A 219 -21.99 10.45 6.12
N TYR A 220 -23.10 9.71 6.23
CA TYR A 220 -23.42 8.60 5.33
C TYR A 220 -23.55 9.12 3.91
N VAL A 221 -22.74 8.60 2.99
CA VAL A 221 -22.99 8.72 1.55
C VAL A 221 -23.42 7.35 1.05
N GLU A 222 -24.73 7.21 0.89
CA GLU A 222 -25.36 6.13 0.16
C GLU A 222 -25.55 6.62 -1.28
N MET A 223 -24.76 6.10 -2.26
CA MET A 223 -25.24 5.96 -3.64
C MET A 223 -24.36 5.06 -4.52
N LYS A 224 -25.06 4.22 -5.31
CA LYS A 224 -24.68 3.47 -6.53
C LYS A 224 -23.97 2.12 -6.39
N ARG A 225 -24.81 1.09 -6.25
CA ARG A 225 -24.47 -0.33 -6.26
C ARG A 225 -24.65 -1.05 -7.62
N VAL A 226 -24.67 -0.33 -8.75
CA VAL A 226 -25.14 -0.93 -10.03
C VAL A 226 -24.06 -1.05 -11.13
N SER A 227 -22.80 -0.67 -10.87
CA SER A 227 -21.75 -0.72 -11.92
C SER A 227 -20.60 -1.72 -11.67
N PHE A 228 -20.53 -2.38 -10.50
CA PHE A 228 -19.36 -3.21 -10.16
C PHE A 228 -19.47 -4.69 -10.55
N THR A 229 -20.68 -5.19 -10.81
CA THR A 229 -20.90 -6.62 -11.12
C THR A 229 -20.60 -6.98 -12.57
N ILE A 230 -20.61 -6.01 -13.50
CA ILE A 230 -20.43 -6.27 -14.95
C ILE A 230 -18.95 -6.37 -15.35
N GLN A 231 -18.03 -5.71 -14.63
CA GLN A 231 -16.58 -5.77 -14.94
C GLN A 231 -15.85 -6.95 -14.29
N SER A 232 -16.39 -7.49 -13.19
CA SER A 232 -15.76 -8.57 -12.43
C SER A 232 -15.90 -9.93 -13.13
N SER A 233 -17.03 -10.17 -13.81
CA SER A 233 -17.28 -11.42 -14.53
C SER A 233 -16.36 -11.57 -15.75
N SER A 234 -16.18 -10.52 -16.55
CA SER A 234 -15.30 -10.57 -17.72
C SER A 234 -13.83 -10.77 -17.34
N SER A 235 -13.36 -10.12 -16.26
CA SER A 235 -11.98 -10.29 -15.79
C SER A 235 -11.70 -11.69 -15.24
N LEU A 236 -12.70 -12.32 -14.62
CA LEU A 236 -12.57 -13.69 -14.09
C LEU A 236 -12.55 -14.72 -15.21
N GLU A 237 -13.42 -14.55 -16.21
CA GLU A 237 -13.48 -15.41 -17.40
C GLU A 237 -12.14 -15.42 -18.19
N ASP A 238 -11.51 -14.25 -18.34
CA ASP A 238 -10.21 -14.13 -19.01
C ASP A 238 -9.07 -14.79 -18.22
N ALA A 239 -9.09 -14.65 -16.88
CA ALA A 239 -8.12 -15.30 -15.99
C ALA A 239 -8.25 -16.83 -16.03
N LEU A 240 -9.48 -17.35 -16.07
CA LEU A 240 -9.77 -18.78 -16.18
C LEU A 240 -9.33 -19.34 -17.54
N LEU A 241 -9.58 -18.64 -18.64
CA LEU A 241 -9.08 -19.05 -19.96
C LEU A 241 -7.54 -19.11 -19.99
N GLY A 242 -6.86 -18.15 -19.35
CA GLY A 242 -5.41 -18.17 -19.20
C GLY A 242 -4.90 -19.30 -18.31
N TYR A 243 -5.68 -19.71 -17.31
CA TYR A 243 -5.39 -20.86 -16.46
C TYR A 243 -5.51 -22.18 -17.23
N ILE A 244 -6.64 -22.37 -17.94
CA ILE A 244 -6.93 -23.58 -18.72
C ILE A 244 -5.86 -23.82 -19.80
N LYS A 245 -5.40 -22.76 -20.47
CA LYS A 245 -4.32 -22.85 -21.47
C LYS A 245 -2.98 -23.28 -20.87
N ARG A 246 -2.69 -22.93 -19.61
CA ARG A 246 -1.44 -23.30 -18.93
C ARG A 246 -1.44 -24.72 -18.40
N HIS A 247 -2.62 -25.25 -18.08
CA HIS A 247 -2.80 -26.61 -17.54
C HIS A 247 -3.34 -27.60 -18.59
N GLU A 248 -3.13 -27.32 -19.89
CA GLU A 248 -3.48 -28.23 -21.00
C GLU A 248 -4.93 -28.74 -20.98
N GLY A 249 -5.87 -27.92 -20.50
CA GLY A 249 -7.29 -28.29 -20.44
C GLY A 249 -7.75 -28.97 -19.15
N GLN A 250 -6.86 -29.30 -18.22
CA GLN A 250 -7.24 -29.87 -16.93
C GLN A 250 -7.47 -28.79 -15.88
N ILE A 251 -8.67 -28.73 -15.30
CA ILE A 251 -9.01 -27.76 -14.26
C ILE A 251 -9.60 -28.44 -13.04
N GLY A 252 -8.89 -28.37 -11.91
CA GLY A 252 -9.44 -28.70 -10.60
C GLY A 252 -10.11 -27.46 -10.01
N VAL A 253 -11.43 -27.46 -9.85
CA VAL A 253 -12.21 -26.30 -9.34
C VAL A 253 -11.64 -25.77 -8.02
N ASN A 254 -11.32 -26.66 -7.08
CA ASN A 254 -10.76 -26.28 -5.78
C ASN A 254 -9.33 -25.72 -5.86
N GLN A 255 -8.49 -26.28 -6.75
CA GLN A 255 -7.12 -25.82 -6.95
C GLN A 255 -7.11 -24.45 -7.64
N CYS A 256 -7.97 -24.28 -8.63
CA CYS A 256 -8.14 -23.03 -9.36
C CYS A 256 -8.69 -21.91 -8.44
N ALA A 257 -9.67 -22.22 -7.60
CA ALA A 257 -10.22 -21.30 -6.60
C ALA A 257 -9.14 -20.79 -5.64
N LEU A 258 -8.24 -21.69 -5.19
CA LEU A 258 -7.12 -21.33 -4.32
C LEU A 258 -6.08 -20.44 -5.02
N GLU A 259 -5.73 -20.76 -6.27
CA GLU A 259 -4.69 -20.04 -7.01
C GLU A 259 -5.17 -18.67 -7.54
N LEU A 260 -6.44 -18.56 -7.93
CA LEU A 260 -7.04 -17.30 -8.38
C LEU A 260 -7.65 -16.48 -7.22
N ASN A 261 -7.60 -16.99 -5.99
CA ASN A 261 -8.15 -16.37 -4.79
C ASN A 261 -9.65 -15.98 -4.93
N VAL A 262 -10.42 -16.88 -5.52
CA VAL A 262 -11.87 -16.75 -5.76
C VAL A 262 -12.61 -17.88 -5.07
N SER A 263 -13.92 -17.71 -4.85
CA SER A 263 -14.73 -18.79 -4.29
C SER A 263 -14.94 -19.90 -5.33
N SER A 264 -15.03 -21.16 -4.88
CA SER A 264 -15.30 -22.30 -5.77
C SER A 264 -16.62 -22.11 -6.54
N GLU A 265 -17.62 -21.47 -5.91
CA GLU A 265 -18.92 -21.18 -6.53
C GLU A 265 -18.82 -20.17 -7.69
N ASP A 266 -17.94 -19.17 -7.57
CA ASP A 266 -17.72 -18.18 -8.63
C ASP A 266 -16.94 -18.78 -9.82
N VAL A 267 -16.01 -19.70 -9.54
CA VAL A 267 -15.29 -20.45 -10.58
C VAL A 267 -16.24 -21.35 -11.36
N GLU A 268 -17.14 -22.06 -10.69
CA GLU A 268 -18.16 -22.91 -11.34
C GLU A 268 -19.09 -22.08 -12.23
N LYS A 269 -19.65 -20.98 -11.71
CA LYS A 269 -20.50 -20.07 -12.49
C LYS A 269 -19.79 -19.50 -13.72
N ALA A 270 -18.51 -19.16 -13.59
CA ALA A 270 -17.72 -18.64 -14.70
C ALA A 270 -17.40 -19.72 -15.75
N LEU A 271 -17.16 -20.97 -15.35
CA LEU A 271 -16.99 -22.09 -16.28
C LEU A 271 -18.29 -22.41 -17.03
N GLU A 272 -19.44 -22.37 -16.35
CA GLU A 272 -20.76 -22.51 -17.00
C GLU A 272 -21.01 -21.41 -18.04
N ASN A 273 -20.67 -20.15 -17.70
CA ASN A 273 -20.79 -19.03 -18.62
C ASN A 273 -19.85 -19.16 -19.83
N LEU A 274 -18.59 -19.58 -19.63
CA LEU A 274 -17.64 -19.83 -20.73
C LEU A 274 -18.09 -21.00 -21.64
N GLY A 275 -18.73 -22.01 -21.06
CA GLY A 275 -19.36 -23.11 -21.80
C GLY A 275 -20.56 -22.63 -22.61
N ALA A 276 -21.43 -21.81 -22.03
CA ALA A 276 -22.57 -21.19 -22.71
C ALA A 276 -22.13 -20.29 -23.88
N GLN A 277 -21.01 -19.58 -23.71
CA GLN A 277 -20.37 -18.77 -24.76
C GLN A 277 -19.59 -19.61 -25.81
N ARG A 278 -19.57 -20.95 -25.70
CA ARG A 278 -18.80 -21.90 -26.55
C ARG A 278 -17.29 -21.64 -26.60
N LYS A 279 -16.73 -20.96 -25.59
CA LYS A 279 -15.28 -20.68 -25.50
C LYS A 279 -14.49 -21.88 -24.95
N ILE A 280 -15.16 -22.77 -24.23
CA ILE A 280 -14.60 -24.01 -23.69
C ILE A 280 -15.59 -25.17 -23.94
N ARG A 281 -15.07 -26.40 -23.98
CA ARG A 281 -15.86 -27.62 -24.00
C ARG A 281 -15.54 -28.40 -22.74
N VAL A 282 -16.51 -28.55 -21.86
CA VAL A 282 -16.36 -29.29 -20.60
C VAL A 282 -16.67 -30.76 -20.90
N GLU A 283 -15.65 -31.62 -20.85
CA GLU A 283 -15.82 -33.08 -20.77
C GLU A 283 -15.74 -33.46 -19.30
N GLN A 284 -16.80 -34.11 -18.80
CA GLN A 284 -16.88 -34.64 -17.44
C GLN A 284 -16.17 -36.00 -17.34
#